data_AF-A0A392UAB0-F1
#
_entry.id   AF-A0A392UAB0-F1
#
_cell.length_a   1.000
_cell.length_b   1.000
_cell.length_c   1.000
_cell.angle_alpha   90.00
_cell.angle_beta   90.00
_cell.angle_gamma   90.00
#
_symmetry.space_group_name_H-M   'P 1'
#
loop_
_entity.id
_entity.type
_entity.pdbx_description
1 polymer ?
#
loop_
_entity_poly.entity_id
_entity_poly.type
_entity_poly.pdbx_seq_one_letter_code
_entity_poly.pdbx_strand_id
1 'polypeptide(L)' 'MQAQDPLQEIDIGDDSVKRPTYISANIDPSLKIKFVELLKEYKDCFAWDYNEIPELSKDLVEH' A
#
# COMPACT_ATOMS: atom_id res chain seq x y z
N MET A 1 -1.15 -8.66 23.11
CA MET A 1 -0.66 -7.81 22.01
C MET A 1 0.07 -8.72 21.05
N GLN A 2 -0.49 -8.98 19.88
CA GLN A 2 0.21 -9.75 18.86
C GLN A 2 1.29 -8.82 18.29
N ALA A 3 2.56 -9.23 18.33
CA ALA A 3 3.61 -8.44 17.71
C ALA A 3 3.28 -8.34 16.22
N GLN A 4 3.10 -7.12 15.72
CA GLN A 4 2.95 -6.91 14.29
C GLN A 4 4.23 -7.39 13.62
N ASP A 5 4.10 -8.18 12.56
CA ASP A 5 5.23 -8.52 11.72
C ASP A 5 5.93 -7.23 11.28
N PRO A 6 7.27 -7.18 11.30
CA PRO A 6 7.99 -6.02 10.81
C PRO A 6 7.56 -5.74 9.38
N LEU A 7 7.18 -4.50 9.10
CA LEU A 7 6.80 -4.05 7.76
C LEU A 7 7.93 -3.26 7.15
N GLN A 8 8.02 -3.33 5.82
CA GLN A 8 8.92 -2.54 5.02
C GLN A 8 8.11 -1.66 4.07
N GLU A 9 8.45 -0.38 4.06
CA GLU A 9 7.92 0.57 3.08
C GLU A 9 8.54 0.34 1.70
N ILE A 10 7.69 0.37 0.67
CA ILE A 10 8.06 0.35 -0.74
C ILE A 10 7.28 1.44 -1.48
N ASP A 11 7.89 2.05 -2.48
CA ASP A 11 7.20 2.99 -3.38
C ASP A 11 6.78 2.25 -4.64
N ILE A 12 5.47 2.22 -4.90
CA ILE A 12 4.87 1.64 -6.12
C ILE A 12 4.34 2.70 -7.09
N GLY A 13 4.60 3.97 -6.79
CA GLY A 13 4.24 5.10 -7.60
C GLY A 13 5.17 5.29 -8.81
N ASP A 14 4.79 6.24 -9.66
CA ASP A 14 5.65 6.70 -10.75
C ASP A 14 6.57 7.81 -10.26
N ASP A 15 7.63 8.13 -11.02
CA ASP A 15 8.58 9.21 -10.71
C ASP A 15 7.92 10.56 -10.32
N SER A 16 6.68 10.79 -10.76
CA SER A 16 5.92 12.02 -10.48
C SER A 16 5.01 11.94 -9.25
N VAL A 17 4.51 10.77 -8.87
CA VAL A 17 3.55 10.59 -7.77
C VAL A 17 3.98 9.40 -6.93
N LYS A 18 4.54 9.69 -5.76
CA LYS A 18 4.90 8.66 -4.79
C LYS A 18 3.65 7.99 -4.25
N ARG A 19 3.67 6.66 -4.22
CA ARG A 19 2.58 5.83 -3.67
C ARG A 19 3.21 4.83 -2.70
N PRO A 20 3.54 5.28 -1.47
CA PRO A 20 4.16 4.42 -0.47
C PRO A 20 3.16 3.37 0.01
N THR A 21 3.59 2.11 0.07
CA THR A 21 2.83 1.00 0.66
C THR A 21 3.73 0.12 1.50
N TYR A 22 3.14 -0.68 2.37
CA TYR A 22 3.85 -1.51 3.33
C TYR A 22 3.65 -2.98 3.02
N ILE A 23 4.75 -3.71 2.91
CA ILE A 23 4.76 -5.17 2.76
C ILE A 23 5.52 -5.80 3.93
N SER A 24 5.33 -7.08 4.19
CA SER A 24 6.07 -7.77 5.24
C SER A 24 7.58 -7.70 4.99
N ALA A 25 8.36 -7.29 5.98
CA ALA A 25 9.82 -7.28 5.92
C ALA A 25 10.41 -8.71 5.93
N ASN A 26 9.61 -9.71 6.32
CA ASN A 26 10.00 -11.12 6.35
C ASN A 26 9.72 -11.86 5.02
N ILE A 27 9.25 -11.17 3.99
CA ILE A 27 8.95 -11.78 2.69
C ILE A 27 10.22 -12.25 1.98
N ASP A 28 10.16 -13.39 1.30
CA ASP A 28 11.27 -13.88 0.48
C ASP A 28 11.66 -12.84 -0.58
N PRO A 29 12.96 -12.55 -0.81
CA PRO A 29 13.40 -11.54 -1.79
C PRO A 29 12.90 -11.80 -3.21
N SER A 30 12.79 -13.06 -3.63
CA SER A 30 12.32 -13.43 -4.96
C SER A 30 10.82 -13.20 -5.09
N LEU A 31 10.07 -13.48 -4.01
CA LEU A 31 8.65 -13.19 -3.94
C LEU A 31 8.40 -11.68 -3.86
N LYS A 32 9.23 -10.95 -3.11
CA LYS A 32 9.18 -9.50 -2.96
C LYS A 32 9.16 -8.80 -4.31
N ILE A 33 10.06 -9.18 -5.22
CA ILE A 33 10.17 -8.57 -6.55
C ILE A 33 8.85 -8.73 -7.31
N LYS A 34 8.34 -9.97 -7.38
CA LYS A 34 7.05 -10.27 -8.03
C LYS A 34 5.89 -9.53 -7.38
N PHE A 35 5.92 -9.39 -6.06
CA PHE A 35 4.88 -8.70 -5.30
C PHE A 35 4.89 -7.19 -5.57
N VAL A 36 6.09 -6.58 -5.64
CA VAL A 36 6.25 -5.17 -6.00
C VAL A 36 5.78 -4.92 -7.44
N GLU A 37 6.14 -5.79 -8.39
CA GLU A 37 5.67 -5.68 -9.78
C GLU A 37 4.15 -5.79 -9.87
N LEU A 38 3.55 -6.74 -9.17
CA LEU A 38 2.10 -6.89 -9.08
C LEU A 38 1.45 -5.63 -8.49
N LEU A 39 1.95 -5.13 -7.36
CA LEU A 39 1.40 -3.94 -6.74
C LEU A 39 1.48 -2.71 -7.67
N LYS A 40 2.56 -2.58 -8.44
CA LYS A 40 2.70 -1.53 -9.47
C LYS A 40 1.69 -1.69 -10.60
N GLU A 41 1.38 -2.90 -11.04
CA GLU A 41 0.36 -3.17 -12.07
C GLU A 41 -1.04 -2.81 -11.58
N TYR A 42 -1.33 -3.07 -10.30
CA TYR A 42 -2.63 -2.77 -9.67
C TYR A 42 -2.65 -1.45 -8.89
N LYS A 43 -1.69 -0.55 -9.12
CA LYS A 43 -1.58 0.69 -8.35
C LYS A 43 -2.83 1.57 -8.44
N ASP A 44 -3.58 1.49 -9.52
CA ASP A 44 -4.80 2.30 -9.74
C ASP A 44 -6.06 1.66 -9.14
N CYS A 45 -5.95 0.46 -8.59
CA CYS A 45 -7.03 -0.19 -7.84
C CYS A 45 -7.09 0.24 -6.38
N PHE A 46 -6.06 0.90 -5.88
CA PHE A 46 -6.00 1.42 -4.51
C PHE A 46 -6.39 2.89 -4.49
N ALA A 47 -7.11 3.28 -3.44
CA ALA A 47 -7.30 4.68 -3.11
C ALA A 47 -6.06 5.21 -2.37
N TRP A 48 -5.36 6.15 -2.99
CA TRP A 48 -4.21 6.84 -2.41
C TRP A 48 -4.65 8.08 -1.66
N ASP A 49 -5.72 8.70 -2.13
CA ASP A 49 -6.35 9.82 -1.48
C ASP A 49 -7.79 9.47 -1.08
N TYR A 50 -8.24 10.03 0.04
CA TYR A 50 -9.60 9.83 0.53
C TYR A 50 -10.66 10.28 -0.50
N ASN A 51 -10.34 11.28 -1.33
CA ASN A 51 -11.21 11.76 -2.39
C ASN A 51 -11.46 10.70 -3.48
N GLU A 52 -10.64 9.65 -3.56
CA GLU A 52 -10.84 8.51 -4.47
C GLU A 52 -11.83 7.47 -3.91
N ILE A 53 -12.29 7.63 -2.66
CA ILE A 53 -13.33 6.80 -2.03
C ILE A 53 -14.59 7.65 -1.78
N PRO A 54 -15.36 8.00 -2.84
CA PRO A 54 -16.50 8.92 -2.72
C PRO A 54 -17.67 8.35 -1.87
N GLU A 55 -17.73 7.03 -1.69
CA GLU A 55 -18.79 6.36 -0.93
C GLU A 55 -18.46 6.10 0.55
N LEU A 56 -17.22 6.37 1.00
CA LEU A 56 -16.89 6.28 2.42
C LEU A 56 -17.22 7.61 3.10
N SER A 57 -18.14 7.58 4.05
CA SER A 57 -18.45 8.77 4.85
C SER A 57 -17.28 9.10 5.78
N LYS A 58 -16.81 10.36 5.75
CA LYS A 58 -15.73 10.88 6.62
C LYS A 58 -16.02 10.70 8.10
N ASP A 59 -17.31 10.64 8.44
CA ASP A 59 -17.85 10.48 9.79
C ASP A 59 -17.39 9.18 10.49
N LEU A 60 -17.04 8.13 9.74
CA LEU A 60 -16.62 6.83 10.31
C LEU A 60 -15.12 6.75 10.65
N VAL A 61 -14.29 7.66 10.12
CA VAL A 61 -12.83 7.61 10.24
C VAL A 61 -12.32 8.49 11.39
N GLU A 62 -13.11 9.47 11.82
CA GLU A 62 -12.76 10.39 12.91
C GLU A 62 -13.43 9.96 14.24
N HIS A 63 -12.83 9.00 14.97
CA HIS A 63 -13.03 8.85 16.43
C HIS A 63 -11.78 8.30 17.13
#